data_AF-A0A968WTQ6-F1
#
_entry.id   AF-A0A968WTQ6-F1
#
_cell.length_a   1.000
_cell.length_b   1.000
_cell.length_c   1.000
_cell.angle_alpha   90.00
_cell.angle_beta   90.00
_cell.angle_gamma   90.00
#
_symmetry.space_group_name_H-M   'P 1'
#
loop_
_entity.id
_entity.type
_entity.pdbx_description
1 polymer ?
#
loop_
_entity_poly.entity_id
_entity_poly.type
_entity_poly.pdbx_seq_one_letter_code
_entity_poly.pdbx_strand_id
1 'polypeptide(L)'
;MAVQALTRAGTKPQAAAGRIGVIDIGSNSIRLVVFAGSGRAPMTLFNEKMLCGLGRGLDASRRLNEAGVKLALDNLARFVWLARAMEVTRL
;
A
#
# COMPACT_ATOMS: atom_id res chain seq x y z
N MET A 1 -49.87 -13.42 17.80
CA MET A 1 -48.88 -13.95 16.84
C MET A 1 -48.36 -12.79 16.01
N ALA A 2 -47.25 -12.20 16.46
CA ALA A 2 -46.63 -11.05 15.82
C ALA A 2 -45.80 -11.50 14.61
N VAL A 3 -46.12 -11.00 13.41
CA VAL A 3 -45.25 -11.15 12.24
C VAL A 3 -44.38 -9.90 12.19
N GLN A 4 -43.15 -10.02 12.70
CA GLN A 4 -42.14 -8.96 12.59
C GLN A 4 -41.76 -8.80 11.11
N ALA A 5 -42.02 -7.60 10.58
CA ALA A 5 -41.42 -7.13 9.35
C ALA A 5 -39.91 -6.99 9.56
N LEU A 6 -39.12 -7.88 8.95
CA LEU A 6 -37.69 -7.67 8.75
C LEU A 6 -37.51 -6.52 7.77
N THR A 7 -37.35 -5.31 8.32
CA THR A 7 -36.78 -4.17 7.62
C THR A 7 -35.44 -4.61 7.00
N ARG A 8 -35.41 -4.76 5.68
CA ARG A 8 -34.16 -4.76 4.92
C ARG A 8 -33.53 -3.39 5.17
N ALA A 9 -32.54 -3.35 6.05
CA ALA A 9 -31.64 -2.22 6.14
C ALA A 9 -31.12 -1.98 4.73
N GLY A 10 -31.48 -0.83 4.15
CA GLY A 10 -30.96 -0.41 2.86
C GLY A 10 -29.45 -0.33 2.98
N THR A 11 -28.75 -1.33 2.45
CA THR A 11 -27.36 -1.16 2.08
C THR A 11 -27.38 -0.15 0.94
N LYS A 12 -27.11 1.12 1.26
CA LYS A 12 -26.51 2.01 0.26
C LYS A 12 -25.41 1.18 -0.42
N PRO A 13 -25.28 1.20 -1.76
CA PRO A 13 -24.08 0.66 -2.39
C PRO A 13 -22.93 1.38 -1.68
N GLN A 14 -22.21 0.66 -0.83
CA GLN A 14 -21.00 1.20 -0.25
C GLN A 14 -20.13 1.35 -1.46
N ALA A 15 -20.00 2.58 -1.98
CA ALA A 15 -19.11 2.90 -3.09
C ALA A 15 -17.84 2.12 -2.78
N ALA A 16 -17.52 1.12 -3.63
CA ALA A 16 -16.56 0.08 -3.33
C ALA A 16 -15.35 0.76 -2.70
N ALA A 17 -15.18 0.59 -1.38
CA ALA A 17 -14.30 1.46 -0.62
C ALA A 17 -12.93 1.38 -1.31
N GLY A 18 -12.50 2.50 -1.90
CA GLY A 18 -11.44 2.48 -2.89
C GLY A 18 -10.18 1.83 -2.31
N ARG A 19 -9.48 1.02 -3.12
CA ARG A 19 -8.23 0.38 -2.67
C ARG A 19 -7.22 1.47 -2.30
N ILE A 20 -6.56 1.29 -1.15
CA ILE A 20 -5.52 2.20 -0.65
C ILE A 20 -4.18 1.49 -0.74
N GLY A 21 -3.22 2.08 -1.44
CA GLY A 21 -1.82 1.69 -1.44
C GLY A 21 -1.05 2.52 -0.42
N VAL A 22 -0.03 1.92 0.20
CA VAL A 22 0.92 2.61 1.06
C VAL A 22 2.31 2.17 0.64
N ILE A 23 3.17 3.15 0.34
CA ILE A 23 4.60 2.92 0.11
C ILE A 23 5.37 3.42 1.34
N ASP A 24 6.11 2.50 1.97
CA ASP A 24 7.04 2.80 3.06
C ASP A 24 8.48 2.76 2.53
N ILE A 25 9.29 3.77 2.87
CA ILE A 25 10.69 3.90 2.43
C ILE A 25 11.59 3.93 3.67
N GLY A 26 12.17 2.78 3.99
CA GLY A 26 13.15 2.63 5.05
C GLY A 26 14.59 2.66 4.55
N SER A 27 15.54 2.75 5.49
CA SER A 27 16.98 2.73 5.21
C SER A 27 17.44 1.41 4.58
N ASN A 28 16.79 0.28 4.88
CA ASN A 28 17.15 -1.01 4.30
C ASN A 28 16.19 -1.46 3.19
N SER A 29 14.90 -1.17 3.35
CA SER A 29 13.87 -1.70 2.47
C SER A 29 12.81 -0.68 2.10
N ILE A 30 12.26 -0.81 0.91
CA ILE A 30 10.99 -0.19 0.54
C ILE A 30 9.89 -1.25 0.51
N ARG A 31 8.64 -0.85 0.77
CA ARG A 31 7.50 -1.77 0.77
C ARG A 31 6.29 -1.13 0.13
N LEU A 32 5.56 -1.88 -0.69
CA LEU A 32 4.20 -1.56 -1.12
C LEU A 32 3.22 -2.48 -0.39
N VAL A 33 2.22 -1.89 0.27
CA VAL A 33 1.07 -2.62 0.82
C VAL A 33 -0.21 -2.07 0.19
N VAL A 34 -1.11 -2.94 -0.25
CA VAL A 34 -2.44 -2.54 -0.76
C VAL A 34 -3.52 -3.11 0.14
N PHE A 35 -4.49 -2.28 0.50
CA PHE A 35 -5.61 -2.62 1.36
C PHE A 35 -6.95 -2.51 0.63
N ALA A 36 -7.90 -3.40 0.96
CA ALA A 36 -9.29 -3.33 0.52
C ALA A 36 -10.07 -2.31 1.37
N GLY A 37 -10.13 -1.07 0.90
CA GLY A 37 -11.03 -0.03 1.43
C GLY A 37 -10.59 0.68 2.71
N SER A 38 -11.49 1.52 3.24
CA SER A 38 -11.25 2.50 4.32
C SER A 38 -11.93 2.12 5.65
N GLY A 39 -11.92 0.83 6.01
CA GLY A 39 -12.42 0.35 7.30
C GLY A 39 -11.41 0.54 8.44
N ARG A 40 -11.84 0.39 9.70
CA ARG A 40 -10.96 0.48 10.89
C ARG A 40 -9.81 -0.55 10.88
N ALA A 41 -10.02 -1.69 10.23
CA ALA A 41 -9.01 -2.73 10.04
C ALA A 41 -9.17 -3.26 8.60
N PRO A 42 -8.56 -2.60 7.60
CA PRO A 42 -8.76 -2.98 6.21
C PRO A 42 -7.91 -4.22 5.88
N MET A 43 -8.45 -5.08 5.04
CA MET A 43 -7.79 -6.33 4.65
C MET A 43 -6.63 -6.05 3.69
N THR A 44 -5.47 -6.64 3.96
CA THR A 44 -4.32 -6.58 3.05
C THR A 44 -4.57 -7.44 1.80
N LEU A 45 -4.53 -6.82 0.63
CA LEU A 45 -4.63 -7.47 -0.68
C LEU A 45 -3.25 -7.80 -1.26
N PHE A 46 -2.25 -6.97 -0.97
CA PHE A 46 -0.90 -7.12 -1.50
C PHE A 46 0.12 -6.60 -0.50
N ASN A 47 1.28 -7.24 -0.40
CA ASN A 47 2.37 -6.84 0.48
C ASN A 47 3.70 -7.30 -0.11
N GLU A 48 4.44 -6.37 -0.69
CA GLU A 48 5.75 -6.65 -1.29
C GLU A 48 6.84 -5.80 -0.67
N LYS A 49 7.95 -6.44 -0.29
CA LYS A 49 9.13 -5.81 0.32
C LYS A 49 10.35 -5.98 -0.59
N MET A 50 11.04 -4.89 -0.87
CA MET A 50 12.29 -4.87 -1.64
C MET A 50 13.46 -4.36 -0.79
N LEU A 51 14.55 -5.11 -0.74
CA LEU A 51 15.78 -4.73 -0.06
C LEU A 51 16.63 -3.85 -1.00
N CYS A 52 16.68 -2.55 -0.71
CA CYS A 52 17.41 -1.58 -1.54
C CYS A 52 18.70 -1.10 -0.85
N GLY A 53 18.77 -1.13 0.48
CA GLY A 53 19.97 -0.74 1.22
C GLY A 53 20.32 0.75 1.09
N LEU A 54 19.33 1.64 1.02
CA LEU A 54 19.49 3.10 0.92
C LEU A 54 20.45 3.69 1.97
N GLY A 55 20.42 3.18 3.20
CA GLY A 55 21.24 3.65 4.33
C GLY A 55 22.61 2.98 4.46
N ARG A 56 23.02 2.13 3.51
CA ARG A 56 24.32 1.44 3.58
C ARG A 56 25.47 2.46 3.55
N GLY A 57 26.23 2.53 4.65
CA GLY A 57 27.36 3.46 4.81
C GLY A 57 26.94 4.91 5.06
N LEU A 58 25.67 5.16 5.44
CA LEU A 58 25.14 6.50 5.70
C LEU A 58 25.77 7.19 6.91
N ASP A 59 26.16 6.42 7.92
CA ASP A 59 26.85 6.88 9.12
C ASP A 59 28.18 7.58 8.77
N ALA A 60 28.98 6.94 7.92
CA ALA A 60 30.28 7.46 7.49
C ALA A 60 30.17 8.48 6.34
N SER A 61 29.42 8.13 5.28
CA SER A 61 29.35 8.96 4.06
C SER A 61 28.42 10.16 4.18
N ARG A 62 27.49 10.14 5.16
CA ARG A 62 26.40 11.12 5.31
C ARG A 62 25.52 11.27 4.05
N ARG A 63 25.57 10.27 3.17
CA ARG A 63 24.81 10.21 1.91
C ARG A 63 24.12 8.86 1.78
N LEU A 64 23.04 8.82 1.01
CA LEU A 64 22.40 7.55 0.65
C LEU A 64 23.33 6.75 -0.26
N ASN A 65 23.25 5.43 -0.15
CA ASN A 65 23.99 4.53 -1.01
C ASN A 65 23.50 4.65 -2.46
N GLU A 66 24.39 5.01 -3.40
CA GLU A 66 24.02 5.29 -4.79
C GLU A 66 23.38 4.09 -5.50
N ALA A 67 23.93 2.88 -5.31
CA ALA A 67 23.35 1.65 -5.86
C ALA A 67 21.96 1.38 -5.27
N GLY A 68 21.80 1.61 -3.95
CA GLY A 68 20.51 1.50 -3.29
C GLY A 68 19.49 2.52 -3.76
N VAL A 69 19.91 3.76 -4.05
CA VAL A 69 19.05 4.79 -4.65
C VAL A 69 18.55 4.35 -6.02
N LYS A 70 19.46 3.87 -6.90
CA LYS A 70 19.06 3.38 -8.23
C LYS A 70 18.03 2.24 -8.12
N LEU A 71 18.31 1.24 -7.28
CA LEU A 71 17.43 0.10 -7.09
C LEU A 71 16.07 0.48 -6.48
N ALA A 72 16.06 1.47 -5.56
CA ALA A 72 14.82 1.98 -4.99
C ALA A 72 13.98 2.70 -6.03
N LEU A 73 14.57 3.56 -6.86
CA LEU A 73 13.85 4.26 -7.93
C LEU A 73 13.24 3.29 -8.95
N ASP A 74 14.00 2.28 -9.37
CA ASP A 74 13.51 1.23 -10.29
C ASP A 74 12.29 0.49 -9.69
N ASN A 75 12.33 0.16 -8.39
CA ASN A 75 11.21 -0.51 -7.71
C ASN A 75 10.04 0.40 -7.36
N LEU A 76 10.27 1.69 -7.07
CA LEU A 76 9.20 2.66 -6.86
C LEU A 76 8.38 2.86 -8.14
N ALA A 77 9.04 2.94 -9.29
CA ALA A 77 8.35 2.97 -10.59
C ALA A 77 7.49 1.71 -10.80
N ARG A 78 8.04 0.54 -10.47
CA ARG A 78 7.29 -0.73 -10.51
C ARG A 78 6.13 -0.77 -9.53
N PHE A 79 6.30 -0.27 -8.30
CA PHE A 79 5.23 -0.19 -7.31
C PHE A 79 4.09 0.72 -7.75
N VAL A 80 4.39 1.86 -8.38
CA VAL A 80 3.36 2.72 -8.98
C VAL A 80 2.61 1.99 -10.09
N TRP A 81 3.32 1.26 -10.95
CA TRP A 81 2.68 0.43 -12.00
C TRP A 81 1.77 -0.65 -11.39
N LEU A 82 2.25 -1.37 -10.38
CA LEU A 82 1.48 -2.38 -9.66
C LEU A 82 0.24 -1.80 -8.98
N ALA A 83 0.37 -0.66 -8.30
CA ALA A 83 -0.75 0.02 -7.67
C ALA A 83 -1.83 0.41 -8.69
N ARG A 84 -1.43 0.92 -9.87
CA ARG A 84 -2.36 1.22 -10.97
C ARG A 84 -3.04 -0.03 -11.52
N ALA A 85 -2.29 -1.11 -11.76
CA ALA A 85 -2.83 -2.38 -12.21
C ALA A 85 -3.81 -3.01 -11.20
N MET A 86 -3.61 -2.74 -9.91
CA MET A 86 -4.52 -3.12 -8.83
C MET A 86 -5.62 -2.08 -8.56
N GLU A 87 -5.83 -1.09 -9.43
CA GLU A 87 -6.89 -0.08 -9.29
C GLU A 87 -6.87 0.63 -7.92
N VAL A 88 -5.67 0.89 -7.40
CA VAL A 88 -5.47 1.69 -6.19
C VAL A 88 -5.98 3.11 -6.47
N THR A 89 -6.96 3.54 -5.68
CA THR A 89 -7.60 4.86 -5.81
C THR A 89 -6.87 5.96 -5.05
N ARG A 90 -6.05 5.58 -4.06
CA ARG A 90 -5.19 6.46 -3.27
C ARG A 90 -3.89 5.73 -2.94
N LEU A 91 -2.75 6.31 -3.29
CA LEU A 91 -1.41 5.78 -3.06
C LEU A 91 -0.61 6.75 -2.19
#